data_AF-A0A8J5H4W5-F1
#
_entry.id   AF-A0A8J5H4W5-F1
#
_cell.length_a   1.000
_cell.length_b   1.000
_cell.length_c   1.000
_cell.angle_alpha   90.00
_cell.angle_beta   90.00
_cell.angle_gamma   90.00
#
_symmetry.space_group_name_H-M   'P 1'
#
loop_
_entity.id
_entity.type
_entity.pdbx_description
1 polymer ?
#
loop_
_entity_poly.entity_id
_entity_poly.type
_entity_poly.pdbx_seq_one_letter_code
_entity_poly.pdbx_strand_id
1 'polypeptide(L)'
;MLKTELSVIVARTRDHSIRCFPVVQTIHRDNICHIVEAPADVPDQIKKLAVEIAQKAIGSLDGAGVFAVLLNEVAPRPHNSGHHTIESCYTSQHEQHLRAILSLPLGDPSMKTPVAIMYNILGEDEGNSGFYLAHQLIAKALNLPGVSVHWYDKPGMFFLCRVQPCISSHCFMYKLYTFYCQKSESN
;
A
#
# COMPACT_ATOMS: atom_id res chain seq x y z
N MET A 1 -13.17 9.76 12.95
CA MET A 1 -12.23 8.99 13.79
C MET A 1 -11.33 8.19 12.84
N LEU A 2 -10.01 8.23 12.98
CA LEU A 2 -9.12 7.40 12.14
C LEU A 2 -9.16 5.96 12.66
N LYS A 3 -9.40 4.98 11.78
CA LYS A 3 -9.39 3.55 12.12
C LYS A 3 -8.06 2.95 11.64
N THR A 4 -7.38 2.20 12.50
CA THR A 4 -6.13 1.53 12.15
C THR A 4 -6.34 0.03 12.01
N GLU A 5 -5.75 -0.58 10.98
CA GLU A 5 -5.85 -2.02 10.72
C GLU A 5 -4.51 -2.58 10.23
N LEU A 6 -4.15 -3.79 10.67
CA LEU A 6 -2.99 -4.51 10.16
C LEU A 6 -3.34 -5.23 8.86
N SER A 7 -2.38 -5.26 7.93
CA SER A 7 -2.51 -5.98 6.66
C SER A 7 -1.22 -6.73 6.34
N VAL A 8 -1.37 -7.90 5.72
CA VAL A 8 -0.25 -8.69 5.17
C VAL A 8 -0.53 -8.98 3.71
N ILE A 9 0.42 -8.64 2.83
CA ILE A 9 0.38 -9.06 1.43
C ILE A 9 1.07 -10.43 1.33
N VAL A 10 0.40 -11.37 0.68
CA VAL A 10 0.85 -12.76 0.50
C VAL A 10 0.88 -13.09 -0.98
N ALA A 11 2.01 -13.55 -1.47
CA ALA A 11 2.14 -14.16 -2.80
C ALA A 11 2.08 -15.68 -2.69
N ARG A 12 1.29 -16.32 -3.56
CA ARG A 12 1.13 -17.79 -3.63
C ARG A 12 1.19 -18.25 -5.08
N THR A 13 2.05 -19.20 -5.38
CA THR A 13 2.14 -19.87 -6.70
C THR A 13 1.21 -21.08 -6.78
N ARG A 14 1.07 -21.66 -7.99
CA ARG A 14 0.29 -22.90 -8.20
C ARG A 14 0.91 -24.13 -7.53
N ASP A 15 2.22 -24.14 -7.32
CA ASP A 15 2.94 -25.20 -6.60
C ASP A 15 2.93 -25.01 -5.07
N HIS A 16 2.07 -24.12 -4.56
CA HIS A 16 1.91 -23.80 -3.15
C HIS A 16 3.10 -23.11 -2.47
N SER A 17 4.09 -22.63 -3.23
CA SER A 17 5.12 -21.73 -2.67
C SER A 17 4.48 -20.42 -2.20
N ILE A 18 4.79 -20.03 -0.97
CA ILE A 18 4.27 -18.80 -0.34
C ILE A 18 5.41 -17.87 0.05
N ARG A 19 5.21 -16.57 -0.17
CA ARG A 19 6.03 -15.48 0.37
C ARG A 19 5.14 -14.39 0.93
N CYS A 20 5.52 -13.84 2.08
CA CYS A 20 4.77 -12.77 2.74
C CYS A 20 5.62 -11.51 2.79
N PHE A 21 4.98 -10.39 2.52
CA PHE A 21 5.54 -9.08 2.77
C PHE A 21 5.50 -8.74 4.27
N PRO A 22 6.29 -7.74 4.70
CA PRO A 22 6.20 -7.20 6.05
C PRO A 22 4.75 -6.85 6.41
N VAL A 23 4.40 -7.02 7.68
CA VAL A 23 3.12 -6.55 8.21
C VAL A 23 3.10 -5.03 8.14
N VAL A 24 2.02 -4.48 7.61
CA VAL A 24 1.82 -3.03 7.53
C VAL A 24 0.65 -2.59 8.39
N GLN A 25 0.71 -1.35 8.87
CA GLN A 25 -0.42 -0.69 9.51
C GLN A 25 -1.06 0.27 8.51
N THR A 26 -2.36 0.13 8.32
CA THR A 26 -3.16 0.99 7.45
C THR A 26 -4.00 1.93 8.30
N ILE A 27 -4.03 3.21 7.94
CA ILE A 27 -4.80 4.25 8.63
C ILE A 27 -5.88 4.72 7.66
N HIS A 28 -7.14 4.56 8.07
CA HIS A 28 -8.30 4.87 7.24
C HIS A 28 -9.02 6.12 7.73
N ARG A 29 -9.49 6.93 6.79
CA ARG A 29 -10.40 8.06 6.99
C ARG A 29 -11.59 7.86 6.07
N ASP A 30 -12.80 7.95 6.60
CA ASP A 30 -14.05 7.80 5.84
C ASP A 30 -14.09 6.50 5.01
N ASN A 31 -13.58 5.41 5.61
CA ASN A 31 -13.42 4.08 5.02
C ASN A 31 -12.46 3.99 3.81
N ILE A 32 -11.64 5.03 3.59
CA ILE A 32 -10.60 5.05 2.57
C ILE A 32 -9.22 4.95 3.23
N CYS A 33 -8.38 4.04 2.72
CA CYS A 33 -6.99 3.90 3.16
C CYS A 33 -6.21 5.18 2.82
N HIS A 34 -5.73 5.88 3.83
CA HIS A 34 -5.04 7.15 3.68
C HIS A 34 -3.53 7.03 3.89
N ILE A 35 -3.11 6.22 4.85
CA ILE A 35 -1.68 6.02 5.18
C ILE A 35 -1.41 4.53 5.31
N VAL A 36 -0.23 4.09 4.86
CA VAL A 36 0.32 2.77 5.14
C VAL A 36 1.70 2.94 5.75
N GLU A 37 1.93 2.33 6.90
CA GLU A 37 3.22 2.32 7.58
C GLU A 37 3.80 0.91 7.52
N ALA A 38 5.02 0.80 6.99
CA ALA A 38 5.74 -0.45 6.79
C ALA A 38 7.14 -0.35 7.42
N PRO A 39 7.55 -1.29 8.29
CA PRO A 39 6.70 -2.27 8.96
C PRO A 39 5.73 -1.58 9.94
N ALA A 40 4.66 -2.28 10.33
CA ALA A 40 3.74 -1.81 11.36
C ALA A 40 4.45 -1.58 12.71
N ASP A 41 4.12 -0.49 13.40
CA ASP A 41 4.66 -0.21 14.75
C ASP A 41 3.87 -0.98 15.83
N VAL A 42 4.09 -2.29 15.85
CA VAL A 42 3.50 -3.23 16.83
C VAL A 42 4.57 -4.22 17.31
N PRO A 43 4.38 -4.86 18.48
CA PRO A 43 5.33 -5.85 18.98
C PRO A 43 5.59 -6.97 17.96
N ASP A 44 6.82 -7.47 17.88
CA ASP A 44 7.21 -8.46 16.88
C ASP A 44 6.44 -9.78 16.98
N GLN A 45 5.96 -10.13 18.18
CA GLN A 45 5.07 -11.27 18.37
C GLN A 45 3.76 -11.12 17.58
N ILE A 46 3.19 -9.91 17.52
CA ILE A 46 1.99 -9.61 16.76
C ILE A 46 2.28 -9.68 15.25
N LYS A 47 3.44 -9.17 14.81
CA LYS A 47 3.85 -9.27 13.40
C LYS A 47 3.97 -10.73 12.96
N LYS A 48 4.64 -11.56 13.75
CA LYS A 48 4.80 -13.00 13.49
C LYS A 48 3.44 -13.69 13.42
N LEU A 49 2.56 -13.45 14.40
CA LEU A 49 1.22 -14.01 14.42
C LEU A 49 0.40 -13.59 13.18
N ALA A 50 0.46 -12.32 12.79
CA ALA A 50 -0.26 -11.84 11.61
C ALA A 50 0.24 -12.52 10.31
N VAL A 51 1.56 -12.71 10.16
CA VAL A 51 2.14 -13.45 9.02
C VAL A 51 1.69 -14.91 9.05
N GLU A 52 1.75 -15.58 10.20
CA GLU A 52 1.32 -16.98 10.33
C GLU A 52 -0.15 -17.18 9.98
N ILE A 53 -1.03 -16.28 10.45
CA ILE A 53 -2.46 -16.31 10.14
C ILE A 53 -2.66 -16.10 8.63
N ALA A 54 -2.00 -15.10 8.04
CA ALA A 54 -2.12 -14.82 6.61
C ALA A 54 -1.63 -15.99 5.74
N GLN A 55 -0.52 -16.63 6.12
CA GLN A 55 -0.01 -17.82 5.44
C GLN A 55 -0.99 -18.99 5.51
N LYS A 56 -1.56 -19.27 6.68
CA LYS A 56 -2.56 -20.33 6.85
C LYS A 56 -3.82 -20.05 6.04
N ALA A 57 -4.34 -18.81 6.10
CA ALA A 57 -5.53 -18.41 5.36
C ALA A 57 -5.34 -18.61 3.85
N ILE A 58 -4.27 -18.05 3.28
CA ILE A 58 -3.99 -18.13 1.84
C ILE A 58 -3.54 -19.53 1.42
N GLY A 59 -2.88 -20.29 2.30
CA GLY A 59 -2.56 -21.69 2.08
C GLY A 59 -3.80 -22.57 1.85
N SER A 60 -4.90 -22.24 2.53
CA SER A 60 -6.17 -22.96 2.40
C SER A 60 -7.01 -22.61 1.16
N LEU A 61 -6.63 -21.55 0.43
CA LEU A 61 -7.31 -21.12 -0.79
C LEU A 61 -6.66 -21.74 -2.02
N ASP A 62 -7.47 -21.93 -3.07
CA ASP A 62 -6.97 -22.26 -4.40
C ASP A 62 -6.57 -21.01 -5.18
N GLY A 63 -5.71 -21.22 -6.18
CA GLY A 63 -5.29 -20.17 -7.11
C GLY A 63 -3.85 -19.70 -6.91
N ALA A 64 -3.43 -18.82 -7.80
CA ALA A 64 -2.11 -18.24 -7.79
C ALA A 64 -2.21 -16.73 -7.99
N GLY A 65 -1.29 -15.99 -7.38
CA GLY A 65 -1.28 -14.54 -7.43
C GLY A 65 -0.88 -13.93 -6.11
N VAL A 66 -1.44 -12.76 -5.84
CA VAL A 66 -1.20 -11.97 -4.64
C VAL A 66 -2.54 -11.72 -3.96
N PHE A 67 -2.51 -11.82 -2.63
CA PHE A 67 -3.65 -11.68 -1.77
C PHE A 67 -3.30 -10.68 -0.67
N ALA A 68 -4.22 -9.78 -0.33
CA ALA A 68 -4.14 -9.01 0.89
C ALA A 68 -5.01 -9.67 1.95
N VAL A 69 -4.42 -9.93 3.11
CA VAL A 69 -5.14 -10.41 4.30
C VAL A 69 -5.22 -9.26 5.28
N LEU A 70 -6.44 -8.86 5.60
CA LEU A 70 -6.79 -7.92 6.65
C LEU A 70 -7.67 -8.65 7.68
N LEU A 71 -7.85 -8.09 8.87
CA LEU A 71 -8.66 -8.74 9.92
C LEU A 71 -10.09 -9.08 9.43
N ASN A 72 -10.67 -8.21 8.59
CA ASN A 72 -12.07 -8.31 8.17
C ASN A 72 -12.25 -8.79 6.72
N GLU A 73 -11.18 -8.93 5.94
CA GLU A 73 -11.28 -9.16 4.50
C GLU A 73 -10.05 -9.91 3.95
N VAL A 74 -10.28 -10.72 2.93
CA VAL A 74 -9.23 -11.21 2.03
C VAL A 74 -9.50 -10.69 0.62
N ALA A 75 -8.56 -9.94 0.05
CA ALA A 75 -8.65 -9.43 -1.31
C ALA A 75 -7.70 -10.23 -2.23
N PRO A 76 -8.19 -11.04 -3.19
CA PRO A 76 -7.38 -11.91 -4.05
C PRO A 76 -6.78 -11.17 -5.26
N ARG A 77 -6.15 -10.02 -4.99
CA ARG A 77 -5.52 -9.16 -5.99
C ARG A 77 -4.44 -8.30 -5.33
N PRO A 78 -3.54 -7.67 -6.10
CA PRO A 78 -2.78 -6.54 -5.60
C PRO A 78 -3.69 -5.51 -4.91
N HIS A 79 -3.21 -4.99 -3.78
CA HIS A 79 -4.02 -4.20 -2.87
C HIS A 79 -3.35 -2.87 -2.52
N ASN A 80 -4.16 -1.90 -2.10
CA ASN A 80 -3.70 -0.54 -1.81
C ASN A 80 -2.63 -0.55 -0.70
N SER A 81 -2.85 -1.36 0.34
CA SER A 81 -1.88 -1.56 1.43
C SER A 81 -0.53 -2.14 0.99
N GLY A 82 -0.41 -2.65 -0.24
CA GLY A 82 0.82 -3.21 -0.78
C GLY A 82 1.59 -2.29 -1.73
N HIS A 83 1.12 -1.08 -2.07
CA HIS A 83 1.83 -0.26 -3.07
C HIS A 83 3.20 0.23 -2.59
N HIS A 84 3.41 0.37 -1.28
CA HIS A 84 4.72 0.68 -0.70
C HIS A 84 5.84 -0.25 -1.20
N THR A 85 5.51 -1.51 -1.51
CA THR A 85 6.45 -2.54 -1.97
C THR A 85 7.17 -2.19 -3.27
N ILE A 86 6.62 -1.29 -4.09
CA ILE A 86 7.26 -0.84 -5.34
C ILE A 86 8.65 -0.25 -5.03
N GLU A 87 8.72 0.59 -4.01
CA GLU A 87 9.96 1.29 -3.67
C GLU A 87 10.65 0.68 -2.45
N SER A 88 9.88 0.24 -1.45
CA SER A 88 10.45 -0.19 -0.17
C SER A 88 10.94 -1.63 -0.14
N CYS A 89 10.55 -2.50 -1.09
CA CYS A 89 10.89 -3.93 -1.09
C CYS A 89 11.76 -4.34 -2.28
N TYR A 90 12.45 -5.47 -2.18
CA TYR A 90 13.26 -6.01 -3.29
C TYR A 90 12.42 -6.46 -4.48
N THR A 91 11.19 -6.92 -4.24
CA THR A 91 10.19 -7.18 -5.27
C THR A 91 8.88 -6.50 -4.92
N SER A 92 8.18 -5.98 -5.93
CA SER A 92 6.86 -5.36 -5.73
C SER A 92 5.76 -6.41 -5.66
N GLN A 93 4.63 -6.08 -5.05
CA GLN A 93 3.44 -6.92 -5.10
C GLN A 93 2.98 -7.22 -6.53
N HIS A 94 3.21 -6.31 -7.48
CA HIS A 94 2.82 -6.49 -8.88
C HIS A 94 3.73 -7.51 -9.56
N GLU A 95 5.03 -7.41 -9.33
CA GLU A 95 6.00 -8.38 -9.81
C GLU A 95 5.76 -9.76 -9.20
N GLN A 96 5.52 -9.84 -7.89
CA GLN A 96 5.17 -11.11 -7.23
C GLN A 96 3.88 -11.71 -7.76
N HIS A 97 2.87 -10.88 -8.06
CA HIS A 97 1.62 -11.34 -8.68
C HIS A 97 1.89 -12.01 -10.03
N LEU A 98 2.67 -11.36 -10.89
CA LEU A 98 3.04 -11.92 -12.20
C LEU A 98 3.86 -13.20 -12.05
N ARG A 99 4.88 -13.23 -11.18
CA ARG A 99 5.66 -14.44 -10.92
C ARG A 99 4.79 -15.59 -10.43
N ALA A 100 3.86 -15.30 -9.52
CA ALA A 100 2.93 -16.28 -8.98
C ALA A 100 2.03 -16.92 -10.04
N ILE A 101 1.38 -16.11 -10.90
CA ILE A 101 0.46 -16.63 -11.91
C ILE A 101 1.17 -17.33 -13.08
N LEU A 102 2.41 -16.93 -13.36
CA LEU A 102 3.27 -17.51 -14.40
C LEU A 102 4.11 -18.70 -13.89
N SER A 103 3.93 -19.11 -12.63
CA SER A 103 4.71 -20.19 -11.98
C SER A 103 6.23 -19.96 -12.04
N LEU A 104 6.67 -18.70 -11.94
CA LEU A 104 8.08 -18.33 -11.80
C LEU A 104 8.48 -18.31 -10.32
N PRO A 105 9.78 -18.44 -9.99
CA PRO A 105 10.25 -18.32 -8.62
C PRO A 105 9.85 -16.98 -7.98
N LEU A 106 9.19 -17.05 -6.82
CA LEU A 106 8.85 -15.85 -6.05
C LEU A 106 10.11 -15.10 -5.62
N GLY A 107 10.04 -13.78 -5.67
CA GLY A 107 11.14 -12.91 -5.27
C GLY A 107 11.27 -12.72 -3.77
N ASP A 108 12.28 -11.96 -3.36
CA ASP A 108 12.49 -11.54 -1.98
C ASP A 108 11.49 -10.41 -1.62
N PRO A 109 10.57 -10.63 -0.65
CA PRO A 109 9.62 -9.62 -0.21
C PRO A 109 10.20 -8.65 0.84
N SER A 110 11.46 -8.87 1.27
CA SER A 110 12.10 -8.09 2.33
C SER A 110 12.23 -6.60 1.95
N MET A 111 12.18 -5.75 2.97
CA MET A 111 12.38 -4.32 2.77
C MET A 111 13.85 -4.00 2.50
N LYS A 112 14.10 -3.08 1.58
CA LYS A 112 15.40 -2.46 1.29
C LYS A 112 15.68 -1.29 2.24
N THR A 113 14.65 -0.84 2.97
CA THR A 113 14.65 0.33 3.85
C THR A 113 14.15 -0.09 5.23
N PRO A 114 14.60 0.56 6.32
CA PRO A 114 14.14 0.19 7.66
C PRO A 114 12.66 0.52 7.88
N VAL A 115 12.19 1.61 7.26
CA VAL A 115 10.79 2.09 7.34
C VAL A 115 10.40 2.70 5.99
N ALA A 116 9.12 2.59 5.65
CA ALA A 116 8.48 3.28 4.55
C ALA A 116 7.08 3.74 4.97
N ILE A 117 6.69 4.94 4.53
CA ILE A 117 5.32 5.43 4.66
C ILE A 117 4.76 5.63 3.27
N MET A 118 3.59 5.05 3.03
CA MET A 118 2.77 5.36 1.88
C MET A 118 1.68 6.34 2.26
N TYR A 119 1.52 7.40 1.49
CA TYR A 119 0.42 8.34 1.66
C TYR A 119 -0.45 8.33 0.41
N ASN A 120 -1.75 8.10 0.60
CA ASN A 120 -2.73 8.18 -0.46
C ASN A 120 -3.21 9.61 -0.63
N ILE A 121 -2.93 10.15 -1.82
CA ILE A 121 -3.50 11.41 -2.25
C ILE A 121 -4.79 11.09 -3.02
N LEU A 122 -5.91 11.54 -2.46
CA LEU A 122 -7.26 11.33 -2.98
C LEU A 122 -7.76 12.61 -3.64
N GLY A 123 -8.56 12.48 -4.70
CA GLY A 123 -9.33 13.60 -5.21
C GLY A 123 -10.65 13.78 -4.44
N GLU A 124 -10.86 14.96 -3.85
CA GLU A 124 -12.14 15.44 -3.28
C GLU A 124 -12.74 16.63 -4.06
N ASP A 125 -14.08 16.78 -4.15
CA ASP A 125 -14.95 17.70 -4.96
C ASP A 125 -14.57 19.20 -5.16
N GLU A 126 -13.41 19.63 -4.67
CA GLU A 126 -12.79 20.96 -4.75
C GLU A 126 -12.22 21.41 -6.13
N GLY A 127 -12.72 20.92 -7.26
CA GLY A 127 -12.38 21.48 -8.58
C GLY A 127 -10.87 21.62 -8.90
N ASN A 128 -10.54 22.69 -9.64
CA ASN A 128 -9.18 23.12 -9.99
C ASN A 128 -8.28 23.33 -8.77
N SER A 129 -8.85 23.88 -7.69
CA SER A 129 -8.10 24.17 -6.46
C SER A 129 -7.47 22.92 -5.86
N GLY A 130 -8.20 21.80 -5.87
CA GLY A 130 -7.66 20.53 -5.44
C GLY A 130 -6.47 20.07 -6.30
N PHE A 131 -6.61 20.11 -7.62
CA PHE A 131 -5.55 19.74 -8.56
C PHE A 131 -4.27 20.58 -8.36
N TYR A 132 -4.41 21.90 -8.22
CA TYR A 132 -3.27 22.79 -7.95
C TYR A 132 -2.61 22.51 -6.61
N LEU A 133 -3.41 22.25 -5.57
CA LEU A 133 -2.89 21.88 -4.25
C LEU A 133 -2.08 20.58 -4.35
N ALA A 134 -2.61 19.54 -5.00
CA ALA A 134 -1.89 18.28 -5.25
C ALA A 134 -0.54 18.52 -5.92
N HIS A 135 -0.52 19.32 -7.00
CA HIS A 135 0.70 19.65 -7.74
C HIS A 135 1.74 20.34 -6.85
N GLN A 136 1.32 21.31 -6.03
CA GLN A 136 2.23 21.98 -5.10
C GLN A 136 2.81 21.03 -4.05
N LEU A 137 2.01 20.07 -3.58
CA LEU A 137 2.44 19.11 -2.58
C LEU A 137 3.36 18.05 -3.18
N ILE A 138 3.06 17.58 -4.38
CA ILE A 138 3.95 16.71 -5.17
C ILE A 138 5.29 17.43 -5.39
N ALA A 139 5.27 18.67 -5.84
CA ALA A 139 6.49 19.46 -6.06
C ALA A 139 7.30 19.60 -4.76
N LYS A 140 6.65 19.90 -3.63
CA LYS A 140 7.31 19.94 -2.32
C LYS A 140 7.87 18.58 -1.90
N ALA A 141 7.11 17.51 -2.11
CA ALA A 141 7.50 16.16 -1.72
C ALA A 141 8.70 15.65 -2.53
N LEU A 142 8.73 15.93 -3.84
CA LEU A 142 9.84 15.55 -4.73
C LEU A 142 11.17 16.25 -4.39
N ASN A 143 11.14 17.34 -3.61
CA ASN A 143 12.36 17.96 -3.07
C ASN A 143 12.94 17.20 -1.86
N LEU A 144 12.24 16.22 -1.32
CA LEU A 144 12.72 15.42 -0.19
C LEU A 144 13.44 14.15 -0.70
N PRO A 145 14.65 13.86 -0.19
CA PRO A 145 15.35 12.62 -0.53
C PRO A 145 14.53 11.38 -0.17
N GLY A 146 14.55 10.37 -1.04
CA GLY A 146 13.84 9.11 -0.83
C GLY A 146 12.33 9.16 -1.10
N VAL A 147 11.82 10.27 -1.64
CA VAL A 147 10.41 10.34 -2.06
C VAL A 147 10.24 9.83 -3.48
N SER A 148 9.20 9.02 -3.68
CA SER A 148 8.74 8.58 -4.99
C SER A 148 7.24 8.87 -5.12
N VAL A 149 6.81 9.21 -6.33
CA VAL A 149 5.44 9.63 -6.65
C VAL A 149 4.89 8.74 -7.75
N HIS A 150 3.74 8.11 -7.52
CA HIS A 150 3.06 7.23 -8.50
C HIS A 150 1.73 7.81 -8.93
N TRP A 151 1.73 8.59 -10.01
CA TRP A 151 0.52 9.18 -10.57
C TRP A 151 -0.15 8.24 -11.58
N TYR A 152 -1.43 7.92 -11.40
CA TYR A 152 -2.15 6.96 -12.25
C TYR A 152 -2.98 7.60 -13.37
N ASP A 153 -2.91 8.91 -13.54
CA ASP A 153 -3.50 9.66 -14.66
C ASP A 153 -4.91 9.21 -15.06
N LYS A 154 -5.80 9.04 -14.06
CA LYS A 154 -7.15 8.52 -14.34
C LYS A 154 -7.92 9.55 -15.19
N PRO A 155 -8.42 9.18 -16.38
CA PRO A 155 -9.20 10.09 -17.21
C PRO A 155 -10.49 10.52 -16.49
N GLY A 156 -10.82 11.81 -16.57
CA GLY A 156 -11.94 12.43 -15.84
C GLY A 156 -11.56 13.03 -14.48
N MET A 157 -10.30 12.91 -14.06
CA MET A 157 -9.77 13.41 -12.78
C MET A 157 -9.20 14.83 -12.91
N PHE A 158 -9.92 15.72 -13.61
CA PHE A 158 -9.43 17.07 -13.96
C PHE A 158 -9.29 18.02 -12.79
N PHE A 159 -9.66 17.59 -11.62
CA PHE A 159 -9.92 18.42 -10.47
C PHE A 159 -9.66 17.52 -9.25
N LEU A 160 -9.52 18.09 -8.05
CA LEU A 160 -9.72 17.41 -6.77
C LEU A 160 -8.42 16.90 -6.08
N CYS A 161 -8.04 17.46 -4.91
CA CYS A 161 -7.00 16.96 -3.98
C CYS A 161 -6.83 17.81 -2.70
N ARG A 162 -6.92 17.17 -1.52
CA ARG A 162 -6.49 17.70 -0.22
C ARG A 162 -5.31 16.92 0.35
N VAL A 163 -4.42 17.62 1.06
CA VAL A 163 -3.40 16.99 1.91
C VAL A 163 -3.27 17.76 3.22
N GLN A 164 -3.13 17.02 4.32
CA GLN A 164 -2.75 17.59 5.61
C GLN A 164 -1.21 17.59 5.75
N PRO A 165 -0.61 18.67 6.27
CA PRO A 165 0.82 18.72 6.53
C PRO A 165 1.18 17.76 7.68
N CYS A 166 1.98 16.74 7.40
CA CYS A 166 2.56 15.89 8.44
C CYS A 166 3.87 16.53 8.92
N ILE A 167 3.81 17.22 10.07
CA ILE A 167 4.95 17.85 10.74
C ILE A 167 5.52 16.85 11.75
N SER A 168 6.51 16.06 11.34
CA SER A 168 7.35 15.28 12.27
C SER A 168 8.77 15.26 11.75
N SER A 169 9.68 15.83 12.54
CA SER A 169 11.06 16.17 12.22
C SER A 169 12.08 15.05 12.47
N HIS A 170 11.63 13.82 12.71
CA HIS A 170 12.53 12.72 13.08
C HIS A 170 12.16 11.43 12.35
N CYS A 171 12.54 11.32 11.07
CA CYS A 171 12.77 10.04 10.39
C CYS A 171 13.31 10.27 8.96
N PHE A 172 14.50 9.75 8.66
CA PHE A 172 14.94 9.53 7.29
C PHE A 172 14.10 8.36 6.73
N MET A 173 13.01 8.66 6.04
CA MET A 173 12.01 7.71 5.56
C MET A 173 11.76 7.90 4.07
N TYR A 174 11.74 6.81 3.30
CA TYR A 174 11.16 6.83 1.97
C TYR A 174 9.65 7.07 2.11
N LYS A 175 9.15 8.20 1.61
CA LYS A 175 7.71 8.47 1.54
C LYS A 175 7.25 8.16 0.12
N LEU A 176 6.42 7.14 0.00
CA LEU A 176 5.77 6.79 -1.24
C LEU A 176 4.43 7.51 -1.32
N TYR A 177 4.22 8.37 -2.30
CA TYR A 177 2.89 8.90 -2.58
C TYR A 177 2.22 8.03 -3.64
N THR A 178 1.21 7.29 -3.23
CA THR A 178 0.36 6.50 -4.13
C THR A 178 -0.97 7.23 -4.32
N PHE A 179 -1.54 7.26 -5.52
CA PHE A 179 -2.72 8.07 -5.80
C PHE A 179 -3.90 7.15 -6.03
N TYR A 180 -4.92 7.14 -5.16
CA TYR A 180 -6.11 6.32 -5.38
C TYR A 180 -7.35 7.21 -5.43
N CYS A 181 -8.17 7.09 -6.48
CA CYS A 181 -9.49 7.72 -6.54
C CYS A 181 -10.54 6.63 -6.72
N GLN A 182 -11.50 6.53 -5.79
CA GLN A 182 -12.68 5.68 -5.90
C GLN A 182 -13.82 6.49 -6.53
N LYS A 183 -14.58 5.84 -7.41
CA LYS A 183 -15.78 6.39 -8.04
C LYS A 183 -16.90 6.38 -7.00
N SER A 184 -17.51 7.53 -6.67
CA SER A 184 -18.79 7.53 -5.98
C SER A 184 -19.88 7.23 -7.02
N GLU A 185 -20.67 6.19 -6.79
CA GLU A 185 -21.95 6.05 -7.48
C GLU A 185 -22.93 6.95 -6.74
N SER A 186 -23.30 8.06 -7.40
CA SER A 186 -24.35 8.97 -6.95
C SER A 186 -25.72 8.33 -7.18
N ASN A 187 -26.51 8.18 -6.11
CA ASN A 187 -27.97 8.19 -6.16
C ASN A 187 -28.47 9.60 -5.86
#